data_AF-A0A835TR55-F1
#
_entry.id   AF-A0A835TR55-F1
#
_cell.length_a   1.000
_cell.length_b   1.000
_cell.length_c   1.000
_cell.angle_alpha   90.00
_cell.angle_beta   90.00
_cell.angle_gamma   90.00
#
_symmetry.space_group_name_H-M   'P 1'
#
loop_
_entity.id
_entity.type
_entity.pdbx_description
1 polymer ?
#
loop_
_entity_poly.entity_id
_entity_poly.type
_entity_poly.pdbx_seq_one_letter_code
_entity_poly.pdbx_strand_id
1 'polypeptide(L)'
;MPGLTLVECGPVHTSFQTNLQCPDPEGSEMQGLDAETQGLYRRYLGHCQSIFRDTAQEVEEVLPVSHRGVGVAVGPRRRRALTRLRCQVFLDVIGSPCPPLRCASTQLLAPLWRLRLSSPDGSAYVRAMHDFVFGGGEAGGDQP
;
A
#
# COMPACT_ATOMS: atom_id res chain seq x y z
N MET A 1 8.38 -28.05 13.95
CA MET A 1 9.01 -26.72 14.06
C MET A 1 8.06 -25.72 13.43
N PRO A 2 7.50 -24.74 14.16
CA PRO A 2 6.73 -23.68 13.51
C PRO A 2 7.66 -22.93 12.54
N GLY A 3 7.25 -22.83 11.28
CA GLY A 3 7.98 -22.08 10.26
C GLY A 3 7.83 -20.58 10.46
N LEU A 4 8.79 -19.80 9.93
CA LEU A 4 8.69 -18.34 9.85
C LEU A 4 8.19 -17.95 8.45
N THR A 5 7.19 -17.07 8.40
CA THR A 5 6.70 -16.47 7.15
C THR A 5 6.67 -14.96 7.25
N LEU A 6 7.24 -14.28 6.25
CA LEU A 6 7.10 -12.85 6.07
C LEU A 6 5.89 -12.56 5.19
N VAL A 7 4.94 -11.79 5.72
CA VAL A 7 3.81 -11.27 4.94
C VAL A 7 4.20 -9.88 4.42
N GLU A 8 4.38 -9.78 3.10
CA GLU A 8 4.68 -8.53 2.41
C GLU A 8 3.38 -7.77 2.15
N CYS A 9 3.14 -6.75 2.98
CA CYS A 9 1.94 -5.93 2.89
C CYS A 9 2.06 -4.82 1.85
N GLY A 10 0.94 -4.49 1.20
CA GLY A 10 0.78 -3.26 0.44
C GLY A 10 0.49 -2.05 1.32
N PRO A 11 -0.08 -0.98 0.75
CA PRO A 11 -0.66 0.10 1.54
C PRO A 11 -1.78 -0.47 2.43
N VAL A 12 -1.80 -0.12 3.71
CA VAL A 12 -2.81 -0.59 4.68
C VAL A 12 -3.37 0.60 5.45
N HIS A 13 -4.70 0.68 5.59
CA HIS A 13 -5.37 1.65 6.44
C HIS A 13 -5.08 1.38 7.91
N THR A 14 -4.15 2.14 8.46
CA THR A 14 -3.74 2.11 9.86
C THR A 14 -3.43 3.52 10.32
N SER A 15 -3.34 3.74 11.63
CA SER A 15 -2.87 5.00 12.20
C SER A 15 -1.38 5.29 11.92
N PHE A 16 -0.63 4.40 11.26
CA PHE A 16 0.74 4.67 10.84
C PHE A 16 0.82 5.65 9.66
N GLN A 17 -0.29 5.95 8.98
CA GLN A 17 -0.34 6.88 7.84
C GLN A 17 0.09 8.31 8.22
N THR A 18 -0.15 8.75 9.45
CA THR A 18 0.30 10.06 9.94
C THR A 18 1.82 10.22 9.94
N ASN A 19 2.59 9.12 9.98
CA ASN A 19 4.05 9.19 9.85
C ASN A 19 4.51 9.50 8.43
N LEU A 20 3.68 9.24 7.41
CA LEU A 20 4.04 9.47 6.01
C LEU A 20 4.21 10.97 5.71
N GLN A 21 3.48 11.82 6.44
CA GLN A 21 3.50 13.28 6.31
C GLN A 21 4.55 13.94 7.22
N CYS A 22 5.54 13.17 7.68
CA CYS A 22 6.67 13.66 8.45
C CYS A 22 7.94 13.50 7.59
N PRO A 23 8.64 14.59 7.22
CA PRO A 23 8.40 15.98 7.61
C PRO A 23 7.16 16.60 6.94
N ASP A 24 6.54 17.58 7.59
CA ASP A 24 5.42 18.35 7.00
C ASP A 24 5.92 19.07 5.74
N PRO A 25 5.26 18.91 4.56
CA PRO A 25 5.67 19.60 3.32
C PRO A 25 5.70 21.13 3.44
N GLU A 26 4.97 21.71 4.39
CA GLU A 26 4.96 23.15 4.68
C GLU A 26 5.69 23.49 5.99
N GLY A 27 6.34 22.50 6.62
CA GLY A 27 7.05 22.63 7.88
C GLY A 27 8.47 23.21 7.73
N SER A 28 9.02 23.68 8.84
CA SER A 28 10.37 24.26 8.89
C SER A 28 11.49 23.28 8.50
N GLU A 29 11.22 21.98 8.59
CA GLU A 29 12.14 20.91 8.15
C GLU A 29 12.46 20.99 6.64
N MET A 30 11.58 21.61 5.84
CA MET A 30 11.75 21.79 4.40
C MET A 30 12.57 23.01 4.00
N GLN A 31 12.83 23.94 4.94
CA GLN A 31 13.56 25.18 4.65
C GLN A 31 15.02 24.94 4.23
N GLY A 32 15.59 23.77 4.54
CA GLY A 32 16.96 23.39 4.16
C GLY A 32 17.09 22.77 2.76
N LEU A 33 15.98 22.51 2.06
CA LEU A 33 15.97 21.85 0.75
C LEU A 33 15.75 22.86 -0.39
N ASP A 34 16.27 22.56 -1.57
CA ASP A 34 16.01 23.35 -2.78
C ASP A 34 14.56 23.18 -3.28
N ALA A 35 14.12 24.11 -4.12
CA ALA A 35 12.74 24.15 -4.62
C ALA A 35 12.35 22.92 -5.46
N GLU A 36 13.30 22.33 -6.19
CA GLU A 36 13.06 21.14 -7.00
C GLU A 36 12.81 19.93 -6.10
N THR A 37 13.67 19.70 -5.11
CA THR A 37 13.51 18.63 -4.12
C THR A 37 12.20 18.78 -3.34
N GLN A 38 11.84 19.99 -2.94
CA GLN A 38 10.54 20.26 -2.30
C GLN A 38 9.36 19.94 -3.24
N GLY A 39 9.46 20.30 -4.52
CA GLY A 39 8.45 19.98 -5.53
C GLY A 39 8.29 18.47 -5.74
N LEU A 40 9.39 17.73 -5.81
CA LEU A 40 9.40 16.27 -5.90
C LEU A 40 8.77 15.63 -4.65
N TYR A 41 9.07 16.13 -3.45
CA TYR A 41 8.49 15.61 -2.22
C TYR A 41 6.96 15.80 -2.19
N ARG A 42 6.45 16.98 -2.58
CA ARG A 42 5.00 17.21 -2.70
C ARG A 42 4.35 16.26 -3.71
N ARG A 43 4.99 16.03 -4.86
CA ARG A 43 4.51 15.09 -5.89
C ARG A 43 4.51 13.65 -5.37
N TYR A 44 5.55 13.24 -4.66
CA TYR A 44 5.63 11.94 -3.98
C TYR A 44 4.49 11.75 -2.98
N LEU A 45 4.25 12.73 -2.09
CA LEU A 45 3.17 12.68 -1.13
C LEU A 45 1.80 12.57 -1.81
N GLY A 46 1.55 13.37 -2.85
CA GLY A 46 0.32 13.31 -3.64
C GLY A 46 0.11 11.94 -4.29
N HIS A 47 1.17 11.38 -4.86
CA HIS A 47 1.14 10.04 -5.44
C HIS A 47 0.83 8.96 -4.38
N CYS A 48 1.52 8.98 -3.24
CA CYS A 48 1.26 8.05 -2.14
C CYS A 48 -0.19 8.16 -1.65
N GLN A 49 -0.71 9.38 -1.49
CA GLN A 49 -2.12 9.58 -1.10
C GLN A 49 -3.09 8.96 -2.11
N SER A 50 -2.81 9.06 -3.42
CA SER A 50 -3.64 8.38 -4.42
C SER A 50 -3.55 6.87 -4.30
N ILE A 51 -2.34 6.31 -4.21
CA ILE A 51 -2.16 4.86 -4.02
C ILE A 51 -2.90 4.36 -2.79
N PHE A 52 -2.79 5.06 -1.66
CA PHE A 52 -3.47 4.67 -0.44
C PHE A 52 -5.00 4.72 -0.63
N ARG A 53 -5.53 5.81 -1.19
CA ARG A 53 -6.97 5.92 -1.45
C ARG A 53 -7.51 4.81 -2.37
N ASP A 54 -6.76 4.43 -3.39
CA ASP A 54 -7.26 3.55 -4.45
C ASP A 54 -6.99 2.07 -4.17
N THR A 55 -5.94 1.76 -3.39
CA THR A 55 -5.41 0.39 -3.27
C THR A 55 -5.15 -0.06 -1.84
N ALA A 56 -5.31 0.82 -0.83
CA ALA A 56 -5.03 0.42 0.53
C ALA A 56 -6.00 -0.65 1.02
N GLN A 57 -5.43 -1.53 1.83
CA GLN A 57 -6.10 -2.67 2.42
C GLN A 57 -6.69 -2.24 3.77
N GLU A 58 -7.94 -2.60 4.04
CA GLU A 58 -8.59 -2.32 5.32
C GLU A 58 -8.09 -3.27 6.41
N VAL A 59 -8.00 -2.82 7.66
CA VAL A 59 -7.84 -3.73 8.81
C VAL A 59 -9.22 -3.97 9.41
N GLU A 60 -9.78 -5.17 9.24
CA GLU A 60 -11.03 -5.51 9.92
C GLU A 60 -10.77 -5.67 11.43
N GLU A 61 -11.47 -4.89 12.26
CA GLU A 61 -11.44 -5.02 13.70
C GLU A 61 -12.07 -6.37 14.08
N VAL A 62 -11.33 -7.22 14.80
CA VAL A 62 -11.83 -8.54 15.19
C VAL A 62 -12.98 -8.33 16.18
N LEU A 63 -14.22 -8.39 15.69
CA LEU A 63 -15.36 -8.54 16.58
C LEU A 63 -15.17 -9.86 17.34
N PRO A 64 -15.30 -9.87 18.69
CA PRO A 64 -15.23 -11.10 19.44
C PRO A 64 -16.27 -12.08 18.89
N VAL A 65 -15.83 -13.29 18.55
CA VAL A 65 -16.71 -14.34 18.06
C VAL A 65 -17.69 -14.67 19.19
N SER A 66 -18.89 -14.11 19.10
CA SER A 66 -19.98 -14.44 20.01
C SER A 66 -20.38 -15.89 19.77
N HIS A 67 -19.82 -16.79 20.56
CA HIS A 67 -20.34 -18.14 20.69
C HIS A 67 -21.68 -18.07 21.42
N ARG A 68 -22.77 -17.84 20.67
CA ARG A 68 -24.12 -18.39 20.93
C ARG A 68 -25.15 -17.91 19.89
N GLY A 69 -25.67 -18.86 19.13
CA GLY A 69 -27.11 -19.10 18.96
C GLY A 69 -28.01 -18.06 18.28
N VAL A 70 -28.58 -18.50 17.14
CA VAL A 70 -29.93 -18.17 16.61
C VAL A 70 -30.11 -16.78 15.99
N GLY A 71 -30.58 -16.80 14.73
CA GLY A 71 -30.49 -15.70 13.78
C GLY A 71 -31.49 -14.55 13.91
N VAL A 72 -31.19 -13.47 13.19
CA VAL A 72 -32.17 -12.50 12.67
C VAL A 72 -31.68 -12.03 11.30
N ALA A 73 -32.57 -12.05 10.31
CA ALA A 73 -32.29 -11.63 8.94
C ALA A 73 -32.09 -10.11 8.85
N VAL A 74 -31.05 -9.66 8.14
CA VAL A 74 -30.83 -8.25 7.79
C VAL A 74 -30.74 -8.13 6.27
N GLY A 75 -31.58 -7.25 5.70
CA GLY A 75 -31.86 -7.11 4.28
C GLY A 75 -30.69 -6.67 3.37
N PRO A 76 -30.95 -6.45 2.06
CA PRO A 76 -29.91 -6.41 1.05
C PRO A 76 -29.19 -5.05 1.06
N ARG A 77 -28.07 -4.96 1.78
CA ARG A 77 -27.12 -3.87 1.58
C ARG A 77 -26.34 -4.14 0.30
N ARG A 78 -26.46 -3.22 -0.66
CA ARG A 78 -25.74 -3.22 -1.94
C ARG A 78 -24.25 -3.47 -1.69
N ARG A 79 -23.78 -4.65 -2.08
CA ARG A 79 -22.37 -5.04 -2.02
C ARG A 79 -21.61 -4.26 -3.09
N ARG A 80 -21.04 -3.11 -2.74
CA ARG A 80 -19.79 -2.71 -3.38
C ARG A 80 -18.76 -3.77 -2.96
N ALA A 81 -18.10 -4.37 -3.94
CA ALA A 81 -16.98 -5.28 -3.73
C ALA A 81 -15.80 -4.46 -3.17
N LEU A 82 -15.89 -4.06 -1.90
CA LEU A 82 -14.70 -3.72 -1.15
C LEU A 82 -13.95 -5.04 -0.98
N THR A 83 -12.71 -5.06 -1.44
CA THR A 83 -11.73 -6.11 -1.18
C THR A 83 -11.50 -6.15 0.32
N ARG A 84 -12.38 -6.85 1.04
CA ARG A 84 -12.33 -6.99 2.50
C ARG A 84 -11.09 -7.79 2.84
N LEU A 85 -10.05 -7.13 3.35
CA LEU A 85 -9.02 -7.82 4.11
C LEU A 85 -9.68 -8.23 5.43
N ARG A 86 -10.24 -9.44 5.44
CA ARG A 86 -9.96 -10.28 6.60
C ARG A 86 -8.44 -10.34 6.71
N CYS A 87 -7.87 -10.60 7.89
CA CYS A 87 -6.51 -11.10 8.04
C CYS A 87 -6.27 -12.45 7.30
N GLN A 88 -6.98 -12.71 6.20
CA GLN A 88 -7.03 -13.94 5.42
C GLN A 88 -5.65 -14.40 5.02
N VAL A 89 -4.77 -13.50 4.55
CA VAL A 89 -3.41 -13.91 4.19
C VAL A 89 -2.63 -14.45 5.40
N PHE A 90 -2.84 -13.89 6.60
CA PHE A 90 -2.23 -14.41 7.83
C PHE A 90 -2.88 -15.72 8.27
N LEU A 91 -4.20 -15.82 8.21
CA LEU A 91 -4.95 -17.04 8.55
C LEU A 91 -4.62 -18.19 7.60
N ASP A 92 -4.48 -17.92 6.30
CA ASP A 92 -4.09 -18.87 5.26
C ASP A 92 -2.66 -19.38 5.50
N VAL A 93 -1.74 -18.50 5.86
CA VAL A 93 -0.36 -18.87 6.22
C VAL A 93 -0.33 -19.73 7.48
N ILE A 94 -0.99 -19.31 8.55
CA ILE A 94 -1.02 -20.04 9.82
C ILE A 94 -1.68 -21.42 9.66
N GLY A 95 -2.73 -21.51 8.83
CA GLY A 95 -3.43 -22.75 8.51
C GLY A 95 -2.72 -23.63 7.48
N SER A 96 -1.67 -23.14 6.83
CA SER A 96 -0.96 -23.90 5.81
C SER A 96 -0.10 -25.01 6.45
N PRO A 97 -0.18 -26.26 5.95
CA PRO A 97 0.70 -27.33 6.42
C PRO A 97 2.17 -27.09 6.05
N CYS A 98 2.44 -26.25 5.05
CA CYS A 98 3.76 -25.90 4.56
C CYS A 98 3.75 -24.40 4.17
N PRO A 99 3.79 -23.48 5.15
CA PRO A 99 3.72 -22.06 4.86
C PRO A 99 4.97 -21.62 4.09
N PRO A 100 4.84 -20.76 3.07
CA PRO A 100 5.99 -20.26 2.32
C PRO A 100 6.83 -19.34 3.20
N LEU A 101 8.09 -19.14 2.83
CA LEU A 101 8.95 -18.16 3.52
C LEU A 101 8.43 -16.72 3.36
N ARG A 102 7.82 -16.41 2.20
CA ARG A 102 7.26 -15.11 1.86
C ARG A 102 5.90 -15.26 1.17
N CYS A 103 4.96 -14.41 1.51
CA CYS A 103 3.72 -14.24 0.75
C CYS A 103 3.37 -12.74 0.69
N ALA A 104 2.65 -12.32 -0.36
CA ALA A 104 2.25 -10.93 -0.53
C ALA A 104 0.74 -10.79 -0.35
N SER A 105 0.31 -9.74 0.35
CA SER A 105 -1.11 -9.41 0.51
C SER A 105 -1.70 -8.67 -0.71
N THR A 106 -0.83 -8.13 -1.58
CA THR A 106 -1.19 -7.39 -2.79
C THR A 106 -0.22 -7.72 -3.92
N GLN A 107 -0.68 -7.52 -5.16
CA GLN A 107 0.18 -7.61 -6.35
C GLN A 107 0.56 -6.23 -6.91
N LEU A 108 0.17 -5.13 -6.25
CA LEU A 108 0.38 -3.75 -6.73
C LEU A 108 1.82 -3.50 -7.21
N LEU A 109 2.80 -3.95 -6.43
CA LEU A 109 4.22 -3.71 -6.68
C LEU A 109 4.93 -4.89 -7.36
N ALA A 110 4.20 -5.95 -7.72
CA ALA A 110 4.79 -7.15 -8.34
C ALA A 110 5.57 -6.87 -9.64
N PRO A 111 5.13 -5.98 -10.55
CA PRO A 111 5.93 -5.59 -11.69
C PRO A 111 7.27 -4.94 -11.30
N LEU A 112 7.26 -4.04 -10.31
CA LEU A 112 8.45 -3.34 -9.84
C LEU A 112 9.41 -4.30 -9.11
N TRP A 113 8.89 -5.21 -8.28
CA TRP A 113 9.72 -6.24 -7.62
C TRP A 113 10.41 -7.15 -8.64
N ARG A 114 9.72 -7.53 -9.73
CA ARG A 114 10.35 -8.31 -10.81
C ARG A 114 11.52 -7.57 -11.42
N LEU A 115 11.37 -6.28 -11.74
CA LEU A 115 12.46 -5.46 -12.27
C LEU A 115 13.65 -5.35 -11.31
N ARG A 116 13.39 -5.24 -10.00
CA ARG A 116 14.43 -5.20 -8.97
C ARG A 116 15.24 -6.51 -8.89
N LEU A 117 14.61 -7.64 -9.18
CA LEU A 117 15.25 -8.96 -9.16
C LEU A 117 15.90 -9.32 -10.50
N SER A 118 15.40 -8.80 -11.62
CA SER A 118 15.85 -9.17 -12.96
C SER A 118 16.92 -8.26 -13.55
N SER A 119 17.08 -7.02 -13.06
CA SER A 119 18.07 -6.04 -13.56
C SER A 119 19.33 -6.06 -12.67
N PRO A 120 20.49 -6.52 -13.17
CA PRO A 120 21.72 -6.60 -12.37
C PRO A 120 22.22 -5.25 -11.86
N ASP A 121 21.98 -4.19 -12.63
CA ASP A 121 22.38 -2.80 -12.33
C ASP A 121 21.27 -1.99 -11.63
N GLY A 122 20.07 -2.57 -11.48
CA GLY A 122 18.89 -1.90 -10.92
C GLY A 122 18.30 -0.75 -11.75
N SER A 123 18.88 -0.40 -12.91
CA SER A 123 18.50 0.82 -13.64
C SER A 123 17.05 0.76 -14.17
N ALA A 124 16.59 -0.42 -14.58
CA ALA A 124 15.21 -0.64 -15.01
C ALA A 124 14.20 -0.42 -13.87
N TYR A 125 14.54 -0.84 -12.64
CA TYR A 125 13.71 -0.60 -11.47
C TYR A 125 13.64 0.89 -11.13
N VAL A 126 14.78 1.60 -11.15
CA VAL A 126 14.84 3.03 -10.82
C VAL A 126 14.00 3.85 -11.80
N ARG A 127 14.13 3.60 -13.11
CA ARG A 127 13.31 4.30 -14.12
C ARG A 127 11.82 4.00 -13.93
N ALA A 128 11.45 2.73 -13.78
CA ALA A 128 10.06 2.35 -13.61
C ALA A 128 9.45 2.92 -12.32
N MET A 129 10.21 2.97 -11.22
CA MET A 129 9.76 3.59 -9.96
C MET A 129 9.61 5.11 -10.11
N HIS A 130 10.57 5.76 -10.78
CA HIS A 130 10.51 7.18 -11.07
C HIS A 130 9.25 7.51 -11.88
N ASP A 131 8.99 6.78 -12.95
CA ASP A 131 7.81 7.00 -13.80
C ASP A 131 6.51 6.67 -13.07
N PHE A 132 6.52 5.61 -12.25
CA PHE A 132 5.39 5.23 -11.42
C PHE A 132 5.00 6.36 -10.45
N VAL A 133 5.98 6.97 -9.77
CA VAL A 133 5.74 8.02 -8.76
C VAL A 133 5.52 9.40 -9.40
N PHE A 134 6.29 9.76 -10.42
CA PHE A 134 6.40 11.13 -10.92
C PHE A 134 5.90 11.35 -12.36
N GLY A 135 5.59 10.28 -13.12
CA GLY A 135 5.30 10.36 -14.56
C GLY A 135 3.93 10.95 -14.94
N GLY A 136 3.02 11.18 -13.99
CA GLY A 136 1.64 11.62 -14.25
C GLY A 136 1.42 13.13 -14.44
N GLY A 137 2.45 13.91 -14.81
CA GLY A 137 2.48 15.35 -14.50
C GLY A 137 2.85 16.34 -15.62
N GLU A 138 2.69 16.05 -16.91
CA GLU A 138 2.90 17.05 -18.00
C GLU A 138 1.89 16.82 -19.15
N ALA A 139 0.63 17.20 -18.94
CA ALA A 139 -0.36 17.35 -20.00
C ALA A 139 -1.21 18.60 -19.74
N GLY A 140 -0.56 19.76 -19.78
CA GLY A 140 -1.17 21.06 -19.54
C GLY A 140 -0.24 22.14 -20.06
N GLY A 141 0.00 22.13 -21.36
CA GLY A 141 0.74 23.18 -22.04
C GLY A 141 -0.03 24.49 -21.94
N ASP A 142 0.56 25.46 -21.26
CA ASP A 142 0.37 26.87 -21.54
C ASP A 142 1.77 27.46 -21.70
N GLN A 143 2.09 27.82 -22.94
CA GLN A 143 3.28 28.59 -23.31
C GLN A 143 2.79 29.80 -24.11
N PRO A 144 3.52 30.92 -24.03
CA PRO A 144 3.01 32.27 -23.77
C PRO A 144 2.30 32.96 -24.95
#